data_AF-A0A813FYP8-F1
#
_entry.id   AF-A0A813FYP8-F1
#
_cell.length_a   1.000
_cell.length_b   1.000
_cell.length_c   1.000
_cell.angle_alpha   90.00
_cell.angle_beta   90.00
_cell.angle_gamma   90.00
#
_symmetry.space_group_name_H-M   'P 1'
#
loop_
_entity.id
_entity.type
_entity.pdbx_description
1 polymer ?
#
loop_
_entity_poly.entity_id
_entity_poly.type
_entity_poly.pdbx_seq_one_letter_code
_entity_poly.pdbx_strand_id
1 'polypeptide(L)'
;AGGHLCGDSCHERHVVAEPIMMTPPPAAVSKCDFCPESFGDSFFYGFFTASAEANKEGHQIACSENPANSCGCAHCGEKFLTTDETAEKKQEHHAEGCLKNPVNQCRFCGDAYGDSLVKTATSSRASHEISCSKNPKNIA
;
A
#
# COMPACT_ATOMS: atom_id res chain seq x y z
N ALA A 1 -55.08 -47.52 53.13
CA ALA A 1 -54.72 -46.37 53.98
C ALA A 1 -53.22 -46.40 54.21
N GLY A 2 -52.49 -45.42 53.71
CA GLY A 2 -51.04 -45.37 53.78
C GLY A 2 -50.57 -44.05 53.18
N GLY A 3 -50.63 -42.99 53.98
CA GLY A 3 -50.13 -41.67 53.62
C GLY A 3 -48.63 -41.60 53.88
N HIS A 4 -47.89 -41.09 52.89
CA HIS A 4 -46.48 -40.73 53.02
C HIS A 4 -46.38 -39.24 52.68
N LEU A 5 -46.10 -38.42 53.70
CA LEU A 5 -45.83 -36.99 53.59
C LEU A 5 -44.31 -36.83 53.59
N CYS A 6 -43.74 -36.44 52.46
CA CYS A 6 -42.39 -35.86 52.43
C CYS A 6 -42.53 -34.34 52.54
N GLY A 7 -42.12 -33.81 53.70
CA GLY A 7 -41.60 -32.46 53.78
C GLY A 7 -40.18 -32.43 53.22
N ASP A 8 -39.80 -31.34 52.57
CA ASP A 8 -38.80 -30.44 53.12
C ASP A 8 -38.51 -29.28 52.14
N SER A 9 -38.63 -28.09 52.72
CA SER A 9 -38.27 -26.75 52.27
C SER A 9 -37.17 -26.65 51.18
N CYS A 10 -37.59 -26.27 49.98
CA CYS A 10 -36.70 -25.61 49.01
C CYS A 10 -36.44 -24.16 49.47
N HIS A 11 -35.33 -23.93 50.18
CA HIS A 11 -34.78 -22.58 50.31
C HIS A 11 -34.23 -22.15 48.94
N GLU A 12 -34.94 -21.23 48.27
CA GLU A 12 -34.47 -20.52 47.09
C GLU A 12 -33.25 -19.66 47.46
N ARG A 13 -32.06 -20.21 47.28
CA ARG A 13 -30.83 -19.43 47.22
C ARG A 13 -30.87 -18.61 45.92
N HIS A 14 -31.23 -17.34 46.04
CA HIS A 14 -30.97 -16.33 45.02
C HIS A 14 -29.45 -16.26 44.80
N VAL A 15 -28.97 -16.95 43.78
CA VAL A 15 -27.61 -16.78 43.26
C VAL A 15 -27.64 -15.45 42.51
N VAL A 16 -27.22 -14.37 43.16
CA VAL A 16 -26.89 -13.12 42.47
C VAL A 16 -25.74 -13.43 41.52
N ALA A 17 -26.04 -13.55 40.23
CA ALA A 17 -25.03 -13.73 39.20
C ALA A 17 -24.15 -12.48 39.19
N GLU A 18 -22.91 -12.60 39.65
CA GLU A 18 -21.92 -11.54 39.46
C GLU A 18 -21.73 -11.33 37.96
N PRO A 19 -21.63 -10.06 37.49
CA PRO A 19 -21.33 -9.81 36.10
C PRO A 19 -19.97 -10.42 35.79
N ILE A 20 -19.96 -11.47 34.97
CA ILE A 20 -18.74 -12.04 34.41
C ILE A 20 -18.11 -10.92 33.59
N MET A 21 -17.13 -10.22 34.18
CA MET A 21 -16.24 -9.36 33.43
C MET A 21 -15.42 -10.30 32.54
N MET A 22 -15.92 -10.54 31.32
CA MET A 22 -15.15 -11.16 30.25
C MET A 22 -13.93 -10.28 30.05
N THR A 23 -12.81 -10.69 30.64
CA THR A 23 -11.50 -10.17 30.26
C THR A 23 -11.40 -10.39 28.76
N PRO A 24 -11.24 -9.31 27.97
CA PRO A 24 -11.14 -9.46 26.53
C PRO A 24 -9.97 -10.42 26.24
N PRO A 25 -10.13 -11.33 25.26
CA PRO A 25 -9.02 -12.20 24.85
C PRO A 25 -7.81 -11.32 24.52
N PRO A 26 -6.58 -11.83 24.73
CA PRO A 26 -5.38 -11.08 24.36
C PRO A 26 -5.52 -10.64 22.90
N ALA A 27 -5.34 -9.34 22.66
CA ALA A 27 -5.49 -8.76 21.33
C ALA A 27 -4.66 -9.57 20.33
N ALA A 28 -5.23 -9.89 19.17
CA ALA A 28 -4.46 -10.53 18.13
C ALA A 28 -3.36 -9.54 17.70
N VAL A 29 -2.13 -10.05 17.57
CA VAL A 29 -0.98 -9.26 17.09
C VAL A 29 -0.43 -9.93 15.85
N SER A 30 -0.32 -9.16 14.78
CA SER A 30 0.23 -9.56 13.49
C SER A 30 1.49 -8.75 13.20
N LYS A 31 2.50 -9.35 12.55
CA LYS A 31 3.77 -8.67 12.23
C LYS A 31 3.93 -8.51 10.74
N CYS A 32 4.51 -7.38 10.31
CA CYS A 32 4.93 -7.23 8.93
C CYS A 32 5.99 -8.29 8.60
N ASP A 33 5.94 -8.85 7.40
CA ASP A 33 6.95 -9.83 6.95
C ASP A 33 8.26 -9.17 6.49
N PHE A 34 8.27 -7.84 6.32
CA PHE A 34 9.38 -7.09 5.73
C PHE A 34 10.08 -6.14 6.70
N CYS A 35 9.38 -5.68 7.75
CA CYS A 35 9.88 -4.72 8.72
C CYS A 35 9.54 -5.15 10.16
N PRO A 36 10.16 -4.56 11.20
CA PRO A 36 9.90 -4.94 12.59
C PRO A 36 8.56 -4.45 13.16
N GLU A 37 7.71 -3.77 12.37
CA GLU A 37 6.42 -3.26 12.85
C GLU A 37 5.41 -4.39 13.15
N SER A 38 4.59 -4.14 14.17
CA SER A 38 3.53 -5.03 14.63
C SER A 38 2.20 -4.30 14.72
N PHE A 39 1.14 -4.99 14.34
CA PHE A 39 -0.22 -4.47 14.25
C PHE A 39 -1.09 -5.22 15.24
N GLY A 40 -1.84 -4.47 16.05
CA GLY A 40 -2.93 -5.00 16.86
C GLY A 40 -4.27 -4.74 16.18
N ASP A 41 -5.33 -5.27 16.78
CA ASP A 41 -6.70 -4.90 16.43
C ASP A 41 -6.94 -3.41 16.73
N SER A 42 -7.54 -2.69 15.79
CA SER A 42 -7.87 -1.27 15.96
C SER A 42 -9.27 -1.11 16.57
N PHE A 43 -9.34 -0.50 17.75
CA PHE A 43 -10.59 -0.26 18.48
C PHE A 43 -10.91 1.23 18.55
N PHE A 44 -12.06 1.64 18.01
CA PHE A 44 -12.50 3.04 18.02
C PHE A 44 -13.94 3.13 18.53
N TYR A 45 -14.17 3.90 19.60
CA TYR A 45 -15.49 4.10 20.23
C TYR A 45 -16.32 2.83 20.52
N GLY A 46 -15.70 1.75 20.99
CA GLY A 46 -16.47 0.55 21.31
C GLY A 46 -16.59 -0.47 20.17
N PHE A 47 -16.10 -0.15 18.97
CA PHE A 47 -16.21 -0.99 17.79
C PHE A 47 -14.84 -1.38 17.23
N PHE A 48 -14.73 -2.63 16.76
CA PHE A 48 -13.59 -3.09 15.96
C PHE A 48 -13.63 -2.42 14.59
N THR A 49 -12.57 -1.68 14.25
CA THR A 49 -12.46 -0.94 12.99
C THR A 49 -11.63 -1.66 11.94
N ALA A 50 -10.62 -2.43 12.37
CA ALA A 50 -9.82 -3.29 11.53
C ALA A 50 -9.18 -4.39 12.40
N SER A 51 -9.00 -5.59 11.84
CA SER A 51 -8.24 -6.66 12.48
C SER A 51 -6.73 -6.41 12.35
N ALA A 52 -5.95 -7.03 13.23
CA ALA A 52 -4.49 -7.04 13.14
C ALA A 52 -3.98 -7.49 11.75
N GLU A 53 -4.61 -8.52 11.16
CA GLU A 53 -4.29 -8.99 9.81
C GLU A 53 -4.60 -7.94 8.73
N ALA A 54 -5.76 -7.28 8.79
CA ALA A 54 -6.11 -6.23 7.83
C ALA A 54 -5.14 -5.03 7.92
N ASN A 55 -4.73 -4.66 9.13
CA ASN A 55 -3.72 -3.62 9.36
C ASN A 55 -2.35 -4.04 8.81
N LYS A 56 -1.94 -5.30 9.00
CA LYS A 56 -0.71 -5.87 8.43
C LYS A 56 -0.73 -5.79 6.90
N GLU A 57 -1.79 -6.28 6.26
CA GLU A 57 -1.92 -6.30 4.80
C GLU A 57 -1.85 -4.88 4.22
N GLY A 58 -2.58 -3.94 4.82
CA GLY A 58 -2.54 -2.53 4.43
C GLY A 58 -1.14 -1.92 4.54
N HIS A 59 -0.41 -2.22 5.61
CA HIS A 59 0.98 -1.78 5.76
C HIS A 59 1.89 -2.41 4.71
N GLN A 60 1.78 -3.72 4.44
CA GLN A 60 2.68 -4.41 3.50
C GLN A 60 2.62 -3.84 2.08
N ILE A 61 1.47 -3.32 1.67
CA ILE A 61 1.28 -2.63 0.38
C ILE A 61 2.11 -1.34 0.29
N ALA A 62 2.35 -0.65 1.40
CA ALA A 62 3.10 0.61 1.45
C ALA A 62 4.45 0.52 2.19
N CYS A 63 4.82 -0.67 2.67
CA CYS A 63 6.01 -0.89 3.47
C CYS A 63 7.27 -0.55 2.68
N SER A 64 8.15 0.28 3.26
CA SER A 64 9.39 0.72 2.62
C SER A 64 10.45 -0.38 2.48
N GLU A 65 10.36 -1.42 3.32
CA GLU A 65 11.28 -2.56 3.31
C GLU A 65 10.75 -3.74 2.47
N ASN A 66 9.52 -3.64 1.97
CA ASN A 66 8.99 -4.64 1.04
C ASN A 66 9.68 -4.50 -0.32
N PRO A 67 10.43 -5.53 -0.79
CA PRO A 67 11.13 -5.47 -2.06
C PRO A 67 10.18 -5.24 -3.26
N ALA A 68 8.92 -5.67 -3.16
CA ALA A 68 7.91 -5.45 -4.20
C ALA A 68 7.47 -3.97 -4.32
N ASN A 69 7.70 -3.16 -3.28
CA ASN A 69 7.40 -1.72 -3.29
C ASN A 69 8.60 -0.89 -3.73
N SER A 70 9.74 -1.54 -3.99
CA SER A 70 10.96 -0.88 -4.46
C SER A 70 11.19 -1.19 -5.94
N CYS A 71 11.32 -0.16 -6.76
CA CYS A 71 11.71 -0.31 -8.15
C CYS A 71 12.80 0.71 -8.52
N GLY A 72 13.52 0.42 -9.59
CA GLY A 72 14.56 1.31 -10.11
C GLY A 72 14.35 1.56 -11.59
N CYS A 73 14.52 2.81 -12.03
CA CYS A 73 14.56 3.09 -13.46
C CYS A 73 15.88 2.57 -14.06
N ALA A 74 15.78 1.68 -15.04
CA ALA A 74 16.95 1.13 -15.75
C ALA A 74 17.77 2.19 -16.53
N HIS A 75 17.18 3.35 -16.82
CA HIS A 75 17.83 4.41 -17.59
C HIS A 75 18.57 5.42 -16.71
N CYS A 76 17.95 5.87 -15.62
CA CYS A 76 18.56 6.88 -14.75
C CYS A 76 19.19 6.34 -13.47
N GLY A 77 18.84 5.10 -13.08
CA GLY A 77 19.26 4.48 -11.82
C GLY A 77 18.51 5.00 -10.59
N GLU A 78 17.53 5.90 -10.77
CA GLU A 78 16.70 6.43 -9.69
C GLU A 78 15.84 5.31 -9.11
N LYS A 79 15.74 5.28 -7.78
CA LYS A 79 14.96 4.30 -7.03
C LYS A 79 13.68 4.94 -6.55
N PHE A 80 12.57 4.26 -6.73
CA PHE A 80 11.26 4.69 -6.26
C PHE A 80 10.77 3.73 -5.20
N LEU A 81 10.12 4.31 -4.20
CA LEU A 81 9.25 3.58 -3.31
C LEU A 81 7.81 3.81 -3.74
N THR A 82 7.03 2.74 -3.83
CA THR A 82 5.60 2.81 -4.14
C THR A 82 4.80 2.63 -2.85
N THR A 83 3.86 3.55 -2.65
CA THR A 83 2.93 3.53 -1.49
C THR A 83 1.51 3.19 -1.92
N ASP A 84 1.14 3.56 -3.15
CA ASP A 84 -0.25 3.53 -3.64
C ASP A 84 -0.42 2.74 -4.95
N GLU A 85 0.68 2.35 -5.57
CA GLU A 85 0.71 1.64 -6.86
C GLU A 85 1.78 0.55 -6.87
N THR A 86 1.78 -0.32 -7.87
CA THR A 86 2.82 -1.33 -7.99
C THR A 86 4.13 -0.72 -8.47
N ALA A 87 5.26 -1.32 -8.08
CA ALA A 87 6.60 -0.98 -8.57
C ALA A 87 6.65 -0.79 -10.09
N GLU A 88 5.99 -1.67 -10.84
CA GLU A 88 5.99 -1.66 -12.30
C GLU A 88 5.29 -0.42 -12.86
N LYS A 89 4.13 -0.04 -12.32
CA LYS A 89 3.40 1.15 -12.78
C LYS A 89 4.18 2.43 -12.54
N LYS A 90 4.80 2.57 -11.36
CA LYS A 90 5.62 3.74 -11.05
C LYS A 90 6.85 3.83 -11.95
N GLN A 91 7.45 2.68 -12.26
CA GLN A 91 8.56 2.60 -13.21
C GLN A 91 8.13 2.99 -14.63
N GLU A 92 6.99 2.51 -15.10
CA GLU A 92 6.43 2.84 -16.41
C GLU A 92 6.16 4.36 -16.52
N HIS A 93 5.45 4.93 -15.55
CA HIS A 93 5.15 6.36 -15.51
C HIS A 93 6.42 7.22 -15.47
N HIS A 94 7.43 6.84 -14.67
CA HIS A 94 8.72 7.52 -14.70
C HIS A 94 9.43 7.37 -16.06
N ALA A 95 9.39 6.19 -16.68
CA ALA A 95 10.06 5.94 -17.95
C ALA A 95 9.54 6.83 -19.08
N GLU A 96 8.25 7.20 -19.04
CA GLU A 96 7.64 8.16 -19.97
C GLU A 96 8.22 9.58 -19.86
N GLY A 97 8.72 9.97 -18.69
CA GLY A 97 9.31 11.30 -18.42
C GLY A 97 10.82 11.29 -18.19
N CYS A 98 11.46 10.13 -18.17
CA CYS A 98 12.87 10.00 -17.80
C CYS A 98 13.78 10.65 -18.85
N LEU A 99 14.55 11.68 -18.46
CA LEU A 99 15.49 12.39 -19.35
C LEU A 99 16.64 11.50 -19.85
N LYS A 100 16.99 10.45 -19.09
CA LYS A 100 18.02 9.49 -19.47
C LYS A 100 17.49 8.34 -20.32
N ASN A 101 16.17 8.25 -20.54
CA ASN A 101 15.59 7.27 -21.45
C ASN A 101 15.90 7.68 -22.90
N PRO A 102 16.60 6.84 -23.70
CA PRO A 102 16.94 7.17 -25.09
C PRO A 102 15.71 7.43 -25.97
N VAL A 103 14.54 6.86 -25.64
CA VAL A 103 13.29 7.11 -26.37
C VAL A 103 12.84 8.57 -26.24
N ASN A 104 13.26 9.24 -25.17
CA ASN A 104 12.94 10.61 -24.85
C ASN A 104 14.02 11.60 -25.31
N GLN A 105 15.00 11.15 -26.10
CA GLN A 105 16.07 12.01 -26.63
C GLN A 105 15.91 12.21 -28.13
N CYS A 106 16.07 13.44 -28.60
CA CYS A 106 16.05 13.75 -30.03
C CYS A 106 17.18 12.99 -30.73
N ARG A 107 16.82 12.25 -31.80
CA ARG A 107 17.77 11.41 -32.54
C ARG A 107 18.85 12.20 -33.31
N PHE A 108 18.66 13.51 -33.47
CA PHE A 108 19.56 14.37 -34.25
C PHE A 108 20.47 15.22 -33.35
N CYS A 109 19.93 15.84 -32.30
CA CYS A 109 20.71 16.72 -31.43
C CYS A 109 21.10 16.12 -30.08
N GLY A 110 20.44 15.05 -29.63
CA GLY A 110 20.64 14.46 -28.32
C GLY A 110 19.90 15.15 -27.17
N ASP A 111 19.15 16.23 -27.44
CA ASP A 111 18.40 16.93 -26.39
C ASP A 111 17.34 16.00 -25.79
N ALA A 112 17.23 16.01 -24.45
CA ALA A 112 16.29 15.19 -23.70
C ALA A 112 14.97 15.91 -23.44
N TYR A 113 13.87 15.16 -23.45
CA TYR A 113 12.52 15.63 -23.22
C TYR A 113 11.92 14.89 -22.02
N GLY A 114 11.27 15.60 -21.10
CA GLY A 114 10.69 14.99 -19.91
C GLY A 114 10.36 16.05 -18.86
N ASP A 115 9.07 16.34 -18.71
CA ASP A 115 8.54 17.11 -17.58
C ASP A 115 7.06 16.71 -17.40
N SER A 116 6.66 16.50 -16.15
CA SER A 116 5.55 15.65 -15.70
C SER A 116 4.14 16.23 -15.84
N LEU A 117 3.94 17.37 -16.50
CA LEU A 117 2.68 18.11 -16.28
C LEU A 117 1.77 18.35 -17.47
N VAL A 118 2.23 18.27 -18.74
CA VAL A 118 1.38 18.74 -19.86
C VAL A 118 1.45 17.89 -21.14
N LYS A 119 2.57 17.21 -21.45
CA LYS A 119 2.72 16.39 -22.66
C LYS A 119 3.68 15.23 -22.41
N THR A 120 3.42 14.07 -23.03
CA THR A 120 4.36 12.95 -23.00
C THR A 120 5.69 13.37 -23.62
N ALA A 121 6.83 12.95 -23.05
CA ALA A 121 8.16 13.27 -23.56
C ALA A 121 8.30 12.91 -25.05
N THR A 122 7.71 11.78 -25.46
CA THR A 122 7.66 11.32 -26.84
C THR A 122 7.03 12.34 -27.80
N SER A 123 5.95 13.00 -27.38
CA SER A 123 5.26 14.00 -28.21
C SER A 123 6.08 15.28 -28.36
N SER A 124 6.72 15.72 -27.27
CA SER A 124 7.62 16.88 -27.28
C SER A 124 8.86 16.61 -28.14
N ARG A 125 9.47 15.43 -28.00
CA ARG A 125 10.58 14.96 -28.85
C ARG A 125 10.17 14.95 -30.33
N ALA A 126 9.04 14.33 -30.66
CA ALA A 126 8.57 14.23 -32.05
C ALA A 126 8.34 15.61 -32.67
N SER A 127 7.76 16.54 -31.91
CA SER A 127 7.54 17.92 -32.35
C SER A 127 8.87 18.64 -32.60
N HIS A 128 9.85 18.48 -31.72
CA HIS A 128 11.18 19.04 -31.91
C HIS A 128 11.90 18.43 -33.12
N GLU A 129 11.81 17.12 -33.36
CA GLU A 129 12.50 16.47 -34.47
C GLU A 129 12.10 17.07 -35.84
N ILE A 130 10.88 17.58 -35.98
CA ILE A 130 10.41 18.27 -37.20
C ILE A 130 11.16 19.58 -37.41
N SER A 131 11.46 20.35 -36.36
CA SER A 131 12.10 21.66 -36.43
C SER A 131 13.57 21.67 -35.96
N CYS A 132 14.14 20.51 -35.64
CA CYS A 132 15.50 20.39 -35.12
C CYS A 132 16.51 20.90 -36.15
N SER A 133 17.40 21.81 -35.73
CA SER A 133 18.44 22.39 -36.60
C SER A 133 19.50 21.38 -37.04
N LYS A 134 19.67 20.27 -36.31
CA LYS A 134 20.56 19.17 -36.66
C LYS A 134 19.90 18.07 -37.50
N ASN A 135 18.59 18.16 -37.76
CA ASN A 135 17.91 17.22 -38.63
C ASN A 135 18.37 17.45 -40.09
N PRO A 136 18.91 16.43 -40.79
CA PRO A 136 19.37 16.56 -42.17
C PRO A 136 18.30 17.11 -43.15
N LYS A 137 17.02 16.96 -42.83
CA LYS A 137 15.92 17.52 -43.65
C LYS A 137 15.76 19.04 -43.54
N ASN A 138 16.34 19.65 -42.51
CA ASN A 138 16.21 21.08 -42.19
C ASN A 138 17.48 21.88 -42.52
N ILE A 139 18.54 21.21 -42.97
CA ILE A 139 19.81 21.84 -43.38
C ILE A 139 19.75 21.98 -44.90
N ALA A 140 19.40 23.18 -45.37
CA ALA A 140 19.37 23.56 -46.78
C ALA A 140 20.69 24.19 -47.22
#